data_AF-A0AAW8D8J1-F1
#
_entry.id   AF-A0AAW8D8J1-F1
#
_cell.length_a   1.000
_cell.length_b   1.000
_cell.length_c   1.000
_cell.angle_alpha   90.00
_cell.angle_beta   90.00
_cell.angle_gamma   90.00
#
_symmetry.space_group_name_H-M   'P 1'
#
loop_
_entity.id
_entity.type
_entity.pdbx_description
1 polymer ?
#
loop_
_entity_poly.entity_id
_entity_poly.type
_entity_poly.pdbx_seq_one_letter_code
_entity_poly.pdbx_strand_id
1 'polypeptide(L)'
;MSMEKHIADAEARFMVVNVTPDFCIVGDQVVPFDIISILPPEKAAYAHSVSARSEKVLMVESIVEGVAGNAGSGVRSGVSLGAGHVKVVTGSSTVFVESRAVARHGDLCEMNGAA
;
A
#
# COMPACT_ATOMS: atom_id res chain seq x y z
N MET A 1 -14.61 22.22 2.05
CA MET A 1 -15.32 21.11 1.40
C MET A 1 -15.14 19.88 2.28
N SER A 2 -16.21 19.20 2.66
CA SER A 2 -16.09 17.88 3.30
C SER A 2 -15.41 16.98 2.28
N MET A 3 -14.14 16.61 2.53
CA MET A 3 -13.43 15.66 1.70
C MET A 3 -13.98 14.27 2.01
N GLU A 4 -15.10 13.92 1.40
CA GLU A 4 -15.60 12.54 1.46
C GLU A 4 -14.54 11.64 0.84
N LYS A 5 -13.88 10.85 1.69
CA LYS A 5 -12.85 9.91 1.27
C LYS A 5 -13.53 8.76 0.53
N HIS A 6 -13.12 8.51 -0.71
CA HIS A 6 -13.60 7.39 -1.51
C HIS A 6 -13.07 6.06 -0.95
N ILE A 7 -13.89 5.02 -0.95
CA ILE A 7 -13.48 3.66 -0.58
C ILE A 7 -12.36 3.17 -1.49
N ALA A 8 -11.31 2.57 -0.94
CA ALA A 8 -10.27 1.95 -1.75
C ALA A 8 -10.67 0.52 -2.11
N ASP A 9 -10.54 0.19 -3.39
CA ASP A 9 -10.77 -1.13 -3.96
C ASP A 9 -9.58 -1.51 -4.87
N ALA A 10 -9.59 -2.73 -5.39
CA ALA A 10 -8.50 -3.27 -6.19
C ALA A 10 -8.39 -2.69 -7.62
N GLU A 11 -9.11 -1.60 -7.96
CA GLU A 11 -8.97 -0.95 -9.28
C GLU A 11 -7.58 -0.31 -9.46
N ALA A 12 -7.01 -0.40 -10.68
CA ALA A 12 -5.78 0.28 -11.15
C ALA A 12 -5.75 1.80 -10.97
N ARG A 13 -6.90 2.41 -10.69
CA ARG A 13 -7.01 3.84 -10.37
C ARG A 13 -6.54 4.16 -8.96
N PHE A 14 -6.56 3.19 -8.06
CA PHE A 14 -5.93 3.29 -6.75
C PHE A 14 -4.46 2.92 -6.87
N MET A 15 -3.62 3.78 -6.33
CA MET A 15 -2.19 3.55 -6.22
C MET A 15 -1.73 3.99 -4.85
N VAL A 16 -0.60 3.42 -4.47
CA VAL A 16 0.10 3.73 -3.24
C VAL A 16 1.34 4.50 -3.60
N VAL A 17 1.55 5.62 -2.92
CA VAL A 17 2.70 6.49 -3.09
C VAL A 17 3.26 6.81 -1.72
N ASN A 18 4.57 6.76 -1.60
CA ASN A 18 5.29 7.12 -0.40
C ASN A 18 5.14 8.62 -0.06
N VAL A 19 5.01 8.94 1.22
CA VAL A 19 5.03 10.34 1.70
C VAL A 19 6.46 10.86 1.81
N THR A 20 7.41 9.98 2.09
CA THR A 20 8.84 10.28 2.19
C THR A 20 9.60 9.29 1.31
N PRO A 21 10.59 9.72 0.51
CA PRO A 21 11.44 8.82 -0.27
C PRO A 21 12.05 7.73 0.59
N ASP A 22 12.12 6.51 0.05
CA ASP A 22 12.99 5.50 0.63
C ASP A 22 14.42 5.81 0.20
N PHE A 23 15.37 5.62 1.11
CA PHE A 23 16.77 5.91 0.84
C PHE A 23 17.53 4.60 0.72
N CYS A 24 18.21 4.44 -0.42
CA CYS A 24 19.00 3.25 -0.71
C CYS A 24 20.47 3.63 -0.91
N ILE A 25 21.35 2.70 -0.57
CA ILE A 25 22.77 2.76 -0.94
C ILE A 25 22.91 2.20 -2.35
N VAL A 26 23.43 3.02 -3.26
CA VAL A 26 23.76 2.67 -4.65
C VAL A 26 25.25 2.97 -4.85
N GLY A 27 26.07 1.94 -4.96
CA GLY A 27 27.53 2.09 -4.89
C GLY A 27 27.97 2.61 -3.52
N ASP A 28 28.57 3.80 -3.48
CA ASP A 28 29.03 4.50 -2.28
C ASP A 28 28.14 5.68 -1.85
N GLN A 29 26.99 5.87 -2.51
CA GLN A 29 26.09 7.01 -2.28
C GLN A 29 24.74 6.61 -1.69
N VAL A 30 24.17 7.49 -0.86
CA VAL A 30 22.78 7.40 -0.40
C VAL A 30 21.89 8.17 -1.37
N VAL A 31 20.97 7.47 -2.02
CA VAL A 31 20.09 7.99 -3.08
C VAL A 31 18.63 7.81 -2.68
N PRO A 32 17.79 8.86 -2.77
CA PRO A 32 16.35 8.74 -2.57
C PRO A 32 15.66 8.10 -3.77
N PHE A 33 14.69 7.22 -3.50
CA PHE A 33 13.79 6.62 -4.47
C PHE A 33 12.34 6.85 -4.05
N ASP A 34 11.52 7.27 -5.00
CA ASP A 34 10.07 7.24 -4.84
C ASP A 34 9.59 5.81 -4.98
N ILE A 35 8.76 5.37 -4.03
CA ILE A 35 8.17 4.04 -4.04
C ILE A 35 6.70 4.18 -4.41
N ILE A 36 6.33 3.47 -5.47
CA ILE A 36 4.94 3.40 -5.93
C ILE A 36 4.49 1.95 -6.08
N SER A 37 3.20 1.70 -5.88
CA SER A 37 2.56 0.44 -6.26
C SER A 37 1.18 0.73 -6.84
N ILE A 38 0.87 0.14 -7.98
CA ILE A 38 -0.46 0.23 -8.60
C ILE A 38 -1.26 -0.95 -8.08
N LEU A 39 -2.49 -0.72 -7.59
CA LEU A 39 -3.38 -1.81 -7.17
C LEU A 39 -4.12 -2.31 -8.42
N PRO A 40 -4.18 -3.58 -8.79
CA PRO A 40 -3.56 -4.78 -8.20
C PRO A 40 -2.15 -5.01 -8.80
N PRO A 41 -1.32 -5.94 -8.26
CA PRO A 41 -1.70 -7.28 -7.80
C PRO A 41 -2.07 -7.39 -6.31
N GLU A 42 -3.14 -8.16 -6.03
CA GLU A 42 -3.54 -8.55 -4.67
C GLU A 42 -2.67 -9.69 -4.15
N LYS A 43 -2.19 -9.58 -2.89
CA LYS A 43 -1.47 -10.66 -2.20
C LYS A 43 -2.32 -11.35 -1.14
N ALA A 44 -2.93 -10.59 -0.24
CA ALA A 44 -3.65 -11.16 0.91
C ALA A 44 -4.69 -10.22 1.54
N ALA A 45 -5.65 -10.83 2.23
CA ALA A 45 -6.57 -10.17 3.17
C ALA A 45 -7.45 -9.05 2.57
N TYR A 46 -7.84 -9.19 1.30
CA TYR A 46 -8.89 -8.38 0.67
C TYR A 46 -10.27 -8.88 1.11
N ALA A 47 -11.32 -8.10 0.81
CA ALA A 47 -12.69 -8.53 1.06
C ALA A 47 -13.07 -9.72 0.17
N HIS A 48 -13.78 -10.68 0.75
CA HIS A 48 -14.32 -11.85 0.05
C HIS A 48 -15.80 -11.71 -0.30
N SER A 49 -16.55 -11.00 0.53
CA SER A 49 -18.01 -10.90 0.48
C SER A 49 -18.54 -9.54 0.04
N VAL A 50 -17.68 -8.53 0.02
CA VAL A 50 -18.05 -7.15 -0.33
C VAL A 50 -17.16 -6.65 -1.45
N SER A 51 -17.81 -6.13 -2.48
CA SER A 51 -17.15 -5.48 -3.61
C SER A 51 -17.61 -4.03 -3.73
N ALA A 52 -16.71 -3.15 -4.12
CA ALA A 52 -17.01 -1.80 -4.56
C ALA A 52 -16.61 -1.71 -6.04
N ARG A 53 -17.51 -1.20 -6.87
CA ARG A 53 -17.24 -1.01 -8.32
C ARG A 53 -16.78 -2.29 -9.03
N SER A 54 -17.32 -3.43 -8.60
CA SER A 54 -16.97 -4.78 -9.06
C SER A 54 -15.56 -5.27 -8.68
N GLU A 55 -14.84 -4.53 -7.83
CA GLU A 55 -13.54 -4.90 -7.29
C GLU A 55 -13.60 -5.21 -5.79
N LYS A 56 -12.63 -5.98 -5.30
CA LYS A 56 -12.54 -6.30 -3.87
C LYS A 56 -12.13 -5.06 -3.08
N VAL A 57 -12.85 -4.81 -1.99
CA VAL A 57 -12.54 -3.71 -1.06
C VAL A 57 -11.24 -4.00 -0.30
N LEU A 58 -10.38 -2.99 -0.16
CA LEU A 58 -9.24 -3.04 0.75
C LEU A 58 -9.68 -2.66 2.17
N MET A 59 -9.10 -3.35 3.13
CA MET A 59 -9.29 -3.10 4.56
C MET A 59 -7.93 -2.97 5.23
N VAL A 60 -7.92 -2.54 6.49
CA VAL A 60 -6.73 -2.66 7.34
C VAL A 60 -6.23 -4.12 7.31
N GLU A 61 -4.91 -4.27 7.21
CA GLU A 61 -4.17 -5.52 6.96
C GLU A 61 -4.25 -6.11 5.54
N SER A 62 -4.97 -5.50 4.58
CA SER A 62 -4.87 -5.92 3.18
C SER A 62 -3.44 -5.72 2.66
N ILE A 63 -2.92 -6.71 1.94
CA ILE A 63 -1.55 -6.74 1.42
C ILE A 63 -1.55 -6.75 -0.10
N VAL A 64 -0.93 -5.74 -0.69
CA VAL A 64 -0.73 -5.58 -2.13
C VAL A 64 0.65 -6.13 -2.48
N GLU A 65 0.72 -6.91 -3.55
CA GLU A 65 1.96 -7.49 -4.00
C GLU A 65 2.84 -6.44 -4.72
N GLY A 66 4.13 -6.38 -4.33
CA GLY A 66 5.13 -5.60 -5.04
C GLY A 66 5.10 -4.10 -4.79
N VAL A 67 6.27 -3.50 -5.00
CA VAL A 67 6.51 -2.07 -5.11
C VAL A 67 7.55 -1.81 -6.20
N ALA A 68 7.42 -0.70 -6.92
CA ALA A 68 8.49 -0.15 -7.74
C ALA A 68 9.35 0.80 -6.89
N GLY A 69 10.64 0.89 -7.17
CA GLY A 69 11.58 1.75 -6.43
C GLY A 69 12.52 1.03 -5.45
N ASN A 70 12.52 -0.31 -5.41
CA ASN A 70 13.44 -1.11 -4.59
C ASN A 70 14.81 -1.33 -5.28
N ALA A 71 15.50 -0.24 -5.66
CA ALA A 71 16.67 -0.30 -6.55
C ALA A 71 18.04 -0.38 -5.86
N GLY A 72 18.11 -0.49 -4.53
CA GLY A 72 19.40 -0.57 -3.82
C GLY A 72 19.33 -1.11 -2.40
N SER A 73 20.46 -1.04 -1.68
CA SER A 73 20.51 -1.52 -0.28
C SER A 73 19.82 -0.54 0.65
N GLY A 74 18.63 -0.90 1.13
CA GLY A 74 17.83 -0.05 2.01
C GLY A 74 18.63 0.45 3.21
N VAL A 75 18.66 1.77 3.39
CA VAL A 75 19.29 2.42 4.56
C VAL A 75 18.42 2.24 5.80
N ARG A 76 17.08 2.20 5.60
CA ARG A 76 16.09 2.22 6.68
C ARG A 76 14.99 1.16 6.55
N SER A 77 14.59 0.81 5.32
CA SER A 77 13.44 -0.07 5.05
C SER A 77 13.71 -1.57 5.28
N GLY A 78 14.96 -2.00 5.43
CA GLY A 78 15.31 -3.40 5.76
C GLY A 78 15.05 -4.43 4.66
N VAL A 79 14.31 -4.08 3.61
CA VAL A 79 14.07 -4.91 2.42
C VAL A 79 14.71 -4.27 1.19
N SER A 80 16.03 -4.46 1.15
CA SER A 80 16.85 -4.35 -0.06
C SER A 80 16.56 -5.54 -0.98
N LEU A 81 16.33 -5.30 -2.28
CA LEU A 81 16.38 -6.32 -3.34
C LEU A 81 15.30 -7.45 -3.26
N GLY A 82 14.22 -7.24 -2.50
CA GLY A 82 13.11 -8.18 -2.35
C GLY A 82 11.82 -7.73 -3.05
N ALA A 83 10.83 -8.62 -3.12
CA ALA A 83 9.49 -8.34 -3.67
C ALA A 83 8.63 -7.52 -2.69
N GLY A 84 9.16 -6.43 -2.11
CA GLY A 84 8.51 -5.67 -1.04
C GLY A 84 7.02 -5.40 -1.28
N HIS A 85 6.23 -5.50 -0.23
CA HIS A 85 4.77 -5.42 -0.30
C HIS A 85 4.24 -4.13 0.31
N VAL A 86 3.00 -3.77 -0.03
CA VAL A 86 2.27 -2.71 0.66
C VAL A 86 1.26 -3.33 1.60
N LYS A 87 1.20 -2.83 2.83
CA LYS A 87 0.20 -3.21 3.83
C LYS A 87 -0.61 -2.00 4.26
N VAL A 88 -1.93 -2.08 4.17
CA VAL A 88 -2.82 -1.01 4.67
C VAL A 88 -2.80 -0.99 6.21
N VAL A 89 -2.53 0.17 6.82
CA VAL A 89 -2.42 0.31 8.29
C VAL A 89 -3.49 1.18 8.94
N THR A 90 -4.19 2.02 8.17
CA THR A 90 -5.31 2.81 8.70
C THR A 90 -6.54 2.68 7.81
N GLY A 91 -7.69 3.01 8.39
CA GLY A 91 -8.99 2.91 7.71
C GLY A 91 -10.04 3.80 8.35
N SER A 92 -11.29 3.60 7.97
CA SER A 92 -12.44 4.28 8.57
C SER A 92 -12.64 3.92 10.04
N SER A 93 -13.07 4.89 10.85
CA SER A 93 -13.45 4.67 12.25
C SER A 93 -14.91 4.20 12.41
N THR A 94 -15.71 4.25 11.34
CA THR A 94 -17.16 4.00 11.39
C THR A 94 -17.64 3.03 10.32
N VAL A 95 -16.82 2.72 9.31
CA VAL A 95 -17.19 1.84 8.20
C VAL A 95 -16.30 0.61 8.23
N PHE A 96 -16.92 -0.55 8.41
CA PHE A 96 -16.24 -1.83 8.54
C PHE A 96 -16.79 -2.82 7.52
N VAL A 97 -15.89 -3.59 6.93
CA VAL A 97 -16.19 -4.74 6.07
C VAL A 97 -15.52 -5.94 6.71
N GLU A 98 -16.23 -7.06 6.82
CA GLU A 98 -15.68 -8.30 7.40
C GLU A 98 -14.99 -8.06 8.76
N SER A 99 -15.60 -7.20 9.59
CA SER A 99 -15.10 -6.78 10.91
C SER A 99 -13.78 -6.01 10.92
N ARG A 100 -13.31 -5.53 9.77
CA ARG A 100 -12.09 -4.71 9.63
C ARG A 100 -12.43 -3.35 9.06
N ALA A 101 -11.69 -2.33 9.51
CA ALA A 101 -11.87 -0.97 9.03
C ALA A 101 -11.58 -0.91 7.53
N VAL A 102 -12.50 -0.29 6.78
CA VAL A 102 -12.36 -0.09 5.34
C VAL A 102 -11.26 0.92 5.05
N ALA A 103 -10.36 0.59 4.12
CA ALA A 103 -9.36 1.51 3.61
C ALA A 103 -10.03 2.53 2.68
N ARG A 104 -9.57 3.79 2.74
CA ARG A 104 -10.06 4.86 1.87
C ARG A 104 -8.90 5.61 1.27
N HIS A 105 -9.21 6.42 0.26
CA HIS A 105 -8.24 7.35 -0.32
C HIS A 105 -7.57 8.21 0.78
N GLY A 106 -6.24 8.23 0.77
CA GLY A 106 -5.41 8.97 1.73
C GLY A 106 -5.29 8.32 3.10
N ASP A 107 -5.77 7.09 3.29
CA ASP A 107 -5.41 6.29 4.46
C ASP A 107 -3.98 5.72 4.29
N LEU A 108 -3.26 5.62 5.39
CA LEU A 108 -1.85 5.24 5.44
C LEU A 108 -1.64 3.75 5.18
N CYS A 109 -0.48 3.43 4.63
CA CYS A 109 0.05 2.10 4.43
C CYS A 109 1.54 2.05 4.84
N GLU A 110 1.99 0.86 5.21
CA GLU A 110 3.40 0.50 5.23
C GLU A 110 3.79 0.06 3.82
N MET A 111 4.91 0.56 3.33
CA MET A 111 5.45 0.19 2.03
C MET A 111 6.78 -0.52 2.23
N ASN A 112 7.11 -1.41 1.30
CA ASN A 112 8.35 -2.16 1.33
C ASN A 112 8.45 -2.94 2.66
N GLY A 113 7.43 -3.73 2.96
CA GLY A 113 7.43 -4.71 4.06
C GLY A 113 7.67 -6.12 3.54
N ALA A 114 8.17 -7.02 4.40
CA ALA A 114 8.42 -8.43 4.06
C ALA A 114 7.16 -9.32 4.08
N ALA A 115 5.99 -8.76 4.40
CA ALA A 115 4.75 -9.48 4.69
C ALA A 115 4.16 -10.23 3.49
#